data_AF-A0A938THV2-F1
#
_entry.id   AF-A0A938THV2-F1
#
_cell.length_a   1.000
_cell.length_b   1.000
_cell.length_c   1.000
_cell.angle_alpha   90.00
_cell.angle_beta   90.00
_cell.angle_gamma   90.00
#
_symmetry.space_group_name_H-M   'P 1'
#
loop_
_entity.id
_entity.type
_entity.pdbx_description
1 polymer ?
#
loop_
_entity_poly.entity_id
_entity_poly.type
_entity_poly.pdbx_seq_one_letter_code
_entity_poly.pdbx_strand_id
1 'polypeptide(L)'
;MQDVKEILSELGFSGIEDAAKKHAWLIISGKVAKYDAECNFFETKYKCDFITFEKNINSRVNEEDINEEDDLLDWRFAFEQLTKYREQIALIQS
;
A
#
# COMPACT_ATOMS: atom_id res chain seq x y z
N MET A 1 35.18 20.14 2.92
CA MET A 1 34.13 19.24 2.38
C MET A 1 33.41 18.70 3.58
N GLN A 2 32.11 18.98 3.68
CA GLN A 2 31.31 18.60 4.84
C GLN A 2 31.11 17.08 4.83
N ASP A 3 31.27 16.42 5.98
CA ASP A 3 31.07 14.97 6.09
C ASP A 3 29.56 14.65 6.02
N VAL A 4 29.19 13.52 5.43
CA VAL A 4 27.80 13.05 5.36
C VAL A 4 27.17 12.98 6.75
N LYS A 5 27.96 12.64 7.77
CA LYS A 5 27.49 12.65 9.17
C LYS A 5 27.09 14.04 9.67
N GLU A 6 27.84 15.07 9.31
CA GLU A 6 27.55 16.46 9.70
C GLU A 6 26.27 16.94 9.01
N ILE A 7 26.13 16.67 7.71
CA ILE A 7 24.92 16.99 6.95
C ILE A 7 23.69 16.31 7.56
N LEU A 8 23.79 15.02 7.90
CA LEU A 8 22.70 14.28 8.52
C LEU A 8 22.33 14.83 9.89
N SER A 9 23.31 15.23 10.70
CA SER A 9 23.06 15.85 12.00
C SER A 9 22.36 17.20 11.88
N GLU A 10 22.74 18.03 10.90
CA GLU A 10 22.09 19.32 10.61
C GLU A 10 20.62 19.14 10.17
N LEU A 11 20.33 18.04 9.48
CA LEU A 11 18.97 17.65 9.08
C LEU A 11 18.18 16.98 10.21
N GLY A 12 18.75 16.86 11.42
CA GLY A 12 18.08 16.28 12.59
C GLY A 12 18.07 14.75 12.63
N PHE A 13 18.92 14.09 11.85
CA PHE A 13 19.12 12.64 11.94
C PHE A 13 20.20 12.30 12.97
N SER A 14 19.98 11.24 13.74
CA SER A 14 20.98 10.75 14.71
C SER A 14 22.10 9.95 14.06
N GLY A 15 21.95 9.58 12.79
CA GLY A 15 22.94 8.87 12.00
C GLY A 15 22.37 8.33 10.69
N ILE A 16 23.22 7.62 9.94
CA ILE A 16 22.87 7.02 8.64
C ILE A 16 21.70 6.03 8.78
N GLU A 17 21.68 5.25 9.86
CA GLU A 17 20.61 4.28 10.10
C GLU A 17 19.25 4.96 10.33
N ASP A 18 19.20 6.03 11.13
CA ASP A 18 17.98 6.83 11.35
C ASP A 18 17.51 7.49 10.05
N ALA A 19 18.43 8.04 9.27
CA ALA A 19 18.14 8.60 7.96
C ALA A 19 17.56 7.54 7.00
N ALA A 20 18.15 6.34 6.96
CA ALA A 20 17.68 5.24 6.13
C ALA A 20 16.30 4.74 6.56
N LYS A 21 16.06 4.58 7.88
CA LYS A 21 14.76 4.18 8.44
C LYS A 21 13.67 5.19 8.09
N LYS A 22 13.90 6.48 8.30
CA LYS A 22 12.95 7.55 7.96
C LYS A 22 12.68 7.64 6.46
N HIS A 23 13.71 7.45 5.62
CA HIS A 23 13.54 7.44 4.18
C HIS A 23 12.73 6.22 3.70
N ALA A 24 13.02 5.03 4.22
CA ALA A 24 12.23 3.83 3.94
C ALA A 24 10.77 4.00 4.39
N TRP A 25 10.55 4.54 5.58
CA TRP A 25 9.21 4.87 6.08
C TRP A 25 8.46 5.81 5.13
N LEU A 26 9.10 6.88 4.65
CA LEU A 26 8.50 7.83 3.71
C LEU A 26 8.08 7.15 2.40
N ILE A 27 8.97 6.35 1.82
CA ILE A 27 8.69 5.62 0.57
C ILE A 27 7.51 4.67 0.75
N ILE A 28 7.52 3.86 1.80
CA ILE A 28 6.48 2.85 2.01
C ILE A 28 5.15 3.51 2.37
N SER A 29 5.16 4.61 3.12
CA SER A 29 3.96 5.40 3.42
C SER A 29 3.31 5.95 2.15
N GLY A 30 4.10 6.43 1.19
CA GLY A 30 3.58 6.83 -0.12
C GLY A 30 2.93 5.67 -0.89
N LYS A 31 3.50 4.46 -0.79
CA LYS A 31 2.91 3.26 -1.39
C LYS A 31 1.61 2.84 -0.70
N VAL A 32 1.56 2.89 0.63
CA VAL A 32 0.33 2.64 1.39
C VAL A 32 -0.74 3.62 0.96
N ALA A 33 -0.46 4.92 0.94
CA ALA A 33 -1.44 5.93 0.52
C ALA A 33 -1.97 5.69 -0.91
N LYS A 34 -1.10 5.27 -1.83
CA LYS A 34 -1.49 4.92 -3.20
C LYS A 34 -2.48 3.73 -3.22
N TYR A 35 -2.10 2.59 -2.67
CA TYR A 35 -2.93 1.38 -2.76
C TYR A 35 -4.18 1.47 -1.87
N ASP A 36 -4.14 2.24 -0.79
CA ASP A 36 -5.32 2.57 0.00
C ASP A 36 -6.34 3.36 -0.84
N ALA A 37 -5.89 4.36 -1.62
CA ALA A 37 -6.76 5.09 -2.53
C ALA A 37 -7.34 4.20 -3.65
N GLU A 38 -6.55 3.27 -4.20
CA GLU A 38 -7.01 2.30 -5.19
C GLU A 38 -8.07 1.34 -4.60
N CYS A 39 -7.84 0.80 -3.40
CA CYS A 39 -8.86 0.00 -2.70
C CYS A 39 -10.14 0.81 -2.44
N ASN A 40 -10.01 2.03 -1.90
CA ASN A 40 -11.15 2.90 -1.60
C ASN A 40 -11.97 3.25 -2.86
N PHE A 41 -11.31 3.37 -4.02
CA PHE A 41 -11.99 3.58 -5.30
C PHE A 41 -12.94 2.41 -5.61
N PHE A 42 -12.46 1.17 -5.52
CA PHE A 42 -13.29 0.00 -5.78
C PHE A 42 -14.36 -0.22 -4.71
N GLU A 43 -14.05 0.01 -3.43
CA GLU A 43 -15.05 -0.02 -2.35
C GLU A 43 -16.19 0.97 -2.63
N THR A 44 -15.85 2.15 -3.14
CA THR A 44 -16.82 3.17 -3.51
C THR A 44 -17.62 2.77 -4.75
N LYS A 45 -16.98 2.13 -5.75
CA LYS A 45 -17.61 1.66 -6.99
C LYS A 45 -18.64 0.55 -6.71
N TYR A 46 -18.26 -0.45 -5.91
CA TYR A 46 -19.07 -1.65 -5.67
C TYR A 46 -19.88 -1.63 -4.37
N LYS A 47 -19.67 -0.62 -3.50
CA LYS A 47 -20.38 -0.45 -2.23
C LYS A 47 -20.21 -1.62 -1.26
N CYS A 48 -19.07 -2.30 -1.31
CA CYS A 48 -18.69 -3.37 -0.40
C CYS A 48 -17.16 -3.39 -0.24
N ASP A 49 -16.64 -4.18 0.71
CA ASP A 49 -15.21 -4.45 0.83
C ASP A 49 -14.72 -5.49 -0.18
N PHE A 50 -13.39 -5.59 -0.34
CA PHE A 50 -12.73 -6.49 -1.29
C PHE A 50 -13.15 -7.95 -1.12
N ILE A 51 -13.19 -8.45 0.12
CA ILE A 51 -13.48 -9.86 0.43
C ILE A 51 -14.91 -10.20 0.04
N THR A 52 -15.84 -9.29 0.34
CA THR A 52 -17.24 -9.41 -0.06
C THR A 52 -17.38 -9.40 -1.59
N PHE A 53 -16.68 -8.49 -2.28
CA PHE A 53 -16.70 -8.42 -3.73
C PHE A 53 -16.15 -9.69 -4.40
N GLU A 54 -14.96 -10.14 -3.98
CA GLU A 54 -14.34 -11.39 -4.44
C GLU A 54 -15.28 -12.59 -4.29
N LYS A 55 -15.91 -12.72 -3.11
CA LYS A 55 -16.86 -13.80 -2.86
C LYS A 55 -18.08 -13.73 -3.78
N ASN A 56 -18.60 -12.53 -4.03
CA ASN A 56 -19.76 -12.34 -4.90
C ASN A 56 -19.45 -12.78 -6.32
N ILE A 57 -18.32 -12.35 -6.90
CA ILE A 57 -17.88 -12.74 -8.25
C ILE A 57 -17.71 -14.26 -8.34
N ASN A 58 -16.96 -14.85 -7.40
CA ASN A 58 -16.70 -16.30 -7.39
C ASN A 58 -17.95 -17.18 -7.18
N SER A 59 -19.04 -16.60 -6.66
CA SER A 59 -20.29 -17.34 -6.41
C SER A 59 -21.26 -17.34 -7.59
N ARG A 60 -21.00 -16.52 -8.62
CA ARG A 60 -21.84 -16.44 -9.81
C ARG A 60 -21.52 -17.61 -10.73
N VAL A 61 -22.56 -18.26 -11.25
CA VAL A 61 -22.44 -19.34 -12.23
C VAL A 61 -23.19 -18.91 -13.49
N ASN A 62 -22.47 -18.82 -14.61
CA ASN A 62 -22.98 -18.34 -15.92
C ASN A 62 -23.34 -16.84 -15.98
N GLU A 63 -22.83 -16.02 -15.07
CA GLU A 63 -23.01 -14.55 -15.08
C GLU A 63 -21.63 -13.87 -14.94
N GLU A 64 -20.79 -14.06 -15.96
CA GLU A 64 -19.49 -13.40 -16.06
C GLU A 64 -19.68 -11.98 -16.63
N ASP A 65 -19.20 -10.98 -15.88
CA ASP A 65 -19.00 -9.62 -16.39
C ASP A 65 -17.50 -9.37 -16.47
N ILE A 66 -17.00 -9.28 -17.71
CA ILE A 66 -15.56 -9.09 -17.99
C ILE A 66 -15.01 -7.85 -17.26
N ASN A 67 -15.80 -6.79 -17.12
CA ASN A 67 -15.34 -5.59 -16.42
C ASN A 67 -15.17 -5.87 -14.92
N GLU A 68 -16.14 -6.54 -14.30
CA GLU A 68 -16.03 -6.87 -12.87
C GLU A 68 -14.90 -7.85 -12.57
N GLU A 69 -14.59 -8.76 -13.50
CA GLU A 69 -13.44 -9.65 -13.39
C GLU A 69 -12.11 -8.89 -13.51
N ASP A 70 -11.98 -7.99 -14.48
CA ASP A 70 -10.81 -7.12 -14.63
C ASP A 70 -10.63 -6.23 -13.38
N ASP A 71 -11.72 -5.62 -12.91
CA ASP A 71 -11.73 -4.81 -11.70
C ASP A 71 -11.37 -5.65 -10.44
N LEU A 72 -11.79 -6.92 -10.37
CA LEU A 72 -11.40 -7.83 -9.29
C LEU A 72 -9.89 -8.11 -9.29
N LEU A 73 -9.29 -8.29 -10.46
CA LEU A 73 -7.84 -8.52 -10.60
C LEU A 73 -7.05 -7.30 -10.13
N ASP A 74 -7.45 -6.10 -10.60
CA ASP A 74 -6.81 -4.85 -10.21
C ASP A 74 -6.96 -4.58 -8.71
N TRP A 75 -8.16 -4.79 -8.16
CA TRP A 75 -8.41 -4.61 -6.73
C TRP A 75 -7.64 -5.61 -5.87
N ARG A 76 -7.57 -6.89 -6.28
CA ARG A 76 -6.77 -7.90 -5.58
C ARG A 76 -5.31 -7.48 -5.51
N PHE A 77 -4.75 -7.03 -6.63
CA PHE A 77 -3.37 -6.56 -6.66
C PHE A 77 -3.15 -5.40 -5.69
N ALA A 78 -4.04 -4.39 -5.70
CA ALA A 78 -3.95 -3.27 -4.78
C ALA A 78 -4.07 -3.71 -3.31
N PHE A 79 -5.00 -4.61 -2.99
CA PHE A 79 -5.24 -5.11 -1.65
C PHE A 79 -4.05 -5.91 -1.09
N GLU A 80 -3.47 -6.80 -1.89
CA GLU A 80 -2.28 -7.58 -1.51
C GLU A 80 -1.06 -6.67 -1.28
N GLN A 81 -0.86 -5.69 -2.15
CA GLN A 81 0.23 -4.73 -2.03
C GLN A 81 0.05 -3.82 -0.81
N LEU A 82 -1.16 -3.34 -0.55
CA LEU A 82 -1.49 -2.55 0.64
C LEU A 82 -1.19 -3.34 1.92
N THR A 83 -1.63 -4.60 1.97
CA THR A 83 -1.39 -5.51 3.10
C THR A 83 0.11 -5.66 3.37
N LYS A 84 0.88 -6.01 2.34
CA LYS A 84 2.34 -6.14 2.41
C LYS A 84 3.03 -4.86 2.88
N TYR A 85 2.64 -3.70 2.37
CA TYR A 85 3.28 -2.43 2.75
C TYR A 85 2.92 -1.98 4.16
N ARG A 86 1.70 -2.28 4.64
CA ARG A 86 1.32 -2.03 6.04
C ARG A 86 2.15 -2.88 7.01
N GLU A 87 2.41 -4.14 6.69
CA GLU A 87 3.33 -5.00 7.46
C GLU A 87 4.75 -4.41 7.51
N GLN A 88 5.26 -3.90 6.39
CA GLN A 88 6.58 -3.27 6.33
C GLN A 88 6.66 -1.97 7.15
N ILE A 89 5.61 -1.14 7.15
CA ILE A 89 5.55 0.06 8.00
C ILE A 89 5.62 -0.33 9.47
N ALA A 90 4.87 -1.35 9.88
CA ALA A 90 4.88 -1.82 11.27
C ALA A 90 6.27 -2.26 11.72
N LEU A 91 7.05 -2.92 10.85
CA LEU A 91 8.44 -3.32 11.11
C LEU A 91 9.41 -2.14 11.19
N ILE A 92 9.16 -1.05 10.47
CA ILE A 92 10.01 0.15 10.53
C ILE A 92 9.73 0.97 11.78
N GLN A 93 8.50 0.90 12.30
CA GLN A 93 8.06 1.62 13.50
C GLN A 93 8.32 0.86 14.80
N SER A 94 8.63 -0.44 14.75
CA SER A 94 9.02 -1.27 15.90
C SER A 94 10.48 -1.02 16.31
#